data_AF-A0A2T1FVG6-F1
#
_entry.id   AF-A0A2T1FVG6-F1
#
_cell.length_a   1.000
_cell.length_b   1.000
_cell.length_c   1.000
_cell.angle_alpha   90.00
_cell.angle_beta   90.00
_cell.angle_gamma   90.00
#
_symmetry.space_group_name_H-M   'P 1'
#
loop_
_entity.id
_entity.type
_entity.pdbx_description
1 polymer ?
#
loop_
_entity_poly.entity_id
_entity_poly.type
_entity_poly.pdbx_seq_one_letter_code
_entity_poly.pdbx_strand_id
1 'polypeptide(L)'
;MKTASKISAKKSWAKALATPAAEFPLTQLSVKTGKIPDGLRGTLYRNGPARLQRGGMNAGHWFDGDGAILAVDFTDVGATAVYRYVQTAGYQAEEKADKFLYTNYGMTAPGPALLRWTKPVKNTANTSVLALPDRLLALWEGGPPHSLDLQTLETQGTDNLGNLDSGFSYSAHCKRDPITGNIFNFGISPGLSTKLNVYQSDFTGKIVNKATVTLDGIPLLHDFVLAGKYLIFFVPPVRLNLMPVLAGIGSYGDSFEWKPELGTQILVFDSETLSLVSRSETEPWFQWHFANGFVNEDGSVAVDFVRYADFQTNQRLKEVATGETSTNAEGTISRVHL
;
A
#
# COMPACT_ATOMS: atom_id res chain seq x y z
N MET A 1 49.53 6.40 -13.67
CA MET A 1 48.09 6.30 -13.94
C MET A 1 47.33 6.61 -12.66
N LYS A 2 46.65 7.76 -12.58
CA LYS A 2 45.73 8.04 -11.46
C LYS A 2 44.42 7.34 -11.78
N THR A 3 44.08 6.30 -11.04
CA THR A 3 42.75 5.69 -11.04
C THR A 3 41.75 6.77 -10.61
N ALA A 4 40.98 7.28 -11.57
CA ALA A 4 39.83 8.12 -11.29
C ALA A 4 38.84 7.28 -10.47
N SER A 5 38.83 7.50 -9.15
CA SER A 5 37.74 7.07 -8.29
C SER A 5 36.46 7.66 -8.87
N LYS A 6 35.64 6.84 -9.53
CA LYS A 6 34.28 7.23 -9.92
C LYS A 6 33.54 7.58 -8.62
N ILE A 7 33.36 8.87 -8.36
CA ILE A 7 32.47 9.34 -7.31
C ILE A 7 31.08 8.82 -7.69
N SER A 8 30.54 7.92 -6.88
CA SER A 8 29.20 7.39 -7.11
C SER A 8 28.19 8.55 -7.06
N ALA A 9 27.37 8.70 -8.09
CA ALA A 9 26.28 9.67 -8.13
C ALA A 9 25.12 9.30 -7.19
N LYS A 10 25.17 8.12 -6.56
CA LYS A 10 24.14 7.64 -5.64
C LYS A 10 24.14 8.43 -4.34
N LYS A 11 22.96 8.94 -3.98
CA LYS A 11 22.77 9.66 -2.73
C LYS A 11 23.03 8.75 -1.53
N SER A 12 23.50 9.31 -0.42
CA SER A 12 23.88 8.53 0.78
C SER A 12 22.75 7.63 1.31
N TRP A 13 21.49 8.10 1.25
CA TRP A 13 20.32 7.34 1.67
C TRP A 13 20.11 6.05 0.87
N ALA A 14 20.57 5.98 -0.39
CA ALA A 14 20.39 4.80 -1.23
C ALA A 14 21.10 3.57 -0.67
N LYS A 15 22.16 3.76 0.13
CA LYS A 15 22.87 2.67 0.79
C LYS A 15 21.97 1.90 1.77
N ALA A 16 20.98 2.56 2.37
CA ALA A 16 20.03 1.91 3.28
C ALA A 16 19.07 0.94 2.56
N LEU A 17 18.97 1.04 1.23
CA LEU A 17 18.08 0.24 0.39
C LEU A 17 18.85 -0.76 -0.48
N ALA A 18 20.17 -0.60 -0.58
CA ALA A 18 21.01 -1.39 -1.47
C ALA A 18 21.18 -2.84 -1.01
N THR A 19 20.98 -3.12 0.28
CA THR A 19 21.11 -4.46 0.84
C THR A 19 19.79 -4.83 1.53
N PRO A 20 19.14 -5.92 1.11
CA PRO A 20 17.97 -6.42 1.81
C PRO A 20 18.30 -6.70 3.28
N ALA A 21 17.40 -6.34 4.18
CA ALA A 21 17.59 -6.60 5.60
C ALA A 21 17.53 -8.12 5.87
N ALA A 22 18.42 -8.61 6.72
CA ALA A 22 18.43 -10.01 7.12
C ALA A 22 17.34 -10.27 8.17
N GLU A 23 16.59 -11.36 8.00
CA GLU A 23 15.66 -11.85 9.01
C GLU A 23 16.40 -12.17 10.31
N PHE A 24 15.75 -11.92 11.44
CA PHE A 24 16.26 -12.34 12.75
C PHE A 24 15.11 -12.86 13.62
N PRO A 25 15.31 -13.92 14.40
CA PRO A 25 14.27 -14.49 15.26
C PRO A 25 13.92 -13.53 16.39
N LEU A 26 12.94 -13.91 17.21
CA LEU A 26 12.60 -13.14 18.41
C LEU A 26 13.89 -12.86 19.23
N THR A 27 14.25 -11.59 19.31
CA THR A 27 15.54 -11.12 19.83
C THR A 27 15.30 -10.05 20.88
N GLN A 28 15.95 -10.19 22.03
CA GLN A 28 15.96 -9.15 23.06
C GLN A 28 16.73 -7.93 22.57
N LEU A 29 16.10 -6.76 22.64
CA LEU A 29 16.74 -5.50 22.29
C LEU A 29 17.42 -4.87 23.51
N SER A 30 18.59 -4.27 23.27
CA SER A 30 19.29 -3.43 24.24
C SER A 30 18.99 -1.95 23.99
N VAL A 31 18.54 -1.21 25.00
CA VAL A 31 18.42 0.25 24.93
C VAL A 31 19.81 0.86 24.80
N LYS A 32 20.09 1.58 23.71
CA LYS A 32 21.40 2.24 23.50
C LYS A 32 21.51 3.58 24.23
N THR A 33 20.41 4.31 24.34
CA THR A 33 20.33 5.64 24.97
C THR A 33 18.96 5.87 25.57
N GLY A 34 18.88 6.54 26.73
CA GLY A 34 17.61 6.86 27.39
C GLY A 34 16.97 5.68 28.11
N LYS A 35 15.64 5.71 28.26
CA LYS A 35 14.83 4.68 28.92
C LYS A 35 13.52 4.48 28.14
N ILE A 36 13.04 3.24 28.06
CA ILE A 36 11.68 2.94 27.58
C ILE A 36 10.67 3.54 28.58
N PRO A 37 9.67 4.32 28.15
CA PRO A 37 8.69 4.90 29.07
C PRO A 37 7.96 3.84 29.90
N ASP A 38 7.79 4.14 31.18
CA ASP A 38 6.97 3.29 32.05
C ASP A 38 5.53 3.27 31.52
N GLY A 39 4.94 2.08 31.41
CA GLY A 39 3.59 1.90 30.86
C GLY A 39 3.49 1.77 29.33
N LEU A 40 4.56 1.93 28.55
CA LEU A 40 4.53 1.63 27.12
C LEU A 40 4.42 0.11 26.91
N ARG A 41 3.23 -0.38 26.56
CA ARG A 41 2.96 -1.80 26.37
C ARG A 41 2.29 -2.06 25.02
N GLY A 42 2.67 -3.16 24.40
CA GLY A 42 2.14 -3.61 23.11
C GLY A 42 3.19 -3.60 22.01
N THR A 43 2.74 -3.87 20.78
CA THR A 43 3.64 -4.17 19.67
C THR A 43 3.50 -3.14 18.56
N LEU A 44 4.64 -2.58 18.13
CA LEU A 44 4.73 -1.81 16.89
C LEU A 44 5.02 -2.77 15.73
N TYR A 45 4.08 -2.88 14.81
CA TYR A 45 4.28 -3.58 13.53
C TYR A 45 4.56 -2.60 12.41
N ARG A 46 5.55 -2.90 11.56
CA ARG A 46 5.87 -2.09 10.38
C ARG A 46 6.21 -2.98 9.20
N ASN A 47 5.44 -2.81 8.12
CA ASN A 47 5.72 -3.43 6.81
C ASN A 47 6.54 -2.50 5.92
N GLY A 48 7.07 -3.04 4.84
CA GLY A 48 7.65 -2.28 3.75
C GLY A 48 8.24 -3.18 2.66
N PRO A 49 8.58 -2.60 1.49
CA PRO A 49 9.33 -3.30 0.45
C PRO A 49 10.78 -3.53 0.93
N ALA A 50 11.09 -4.77 1.29
CA ALA A 50 12.34 -5.13 1.96
C ALA A 50 13.39 -5.74 1.03
N ARG A 51 12.99 -6.22 -0.15
CA ARG A 51 13.90 -6.73 -1.16
C ARG A 51 13.61 -6.11 -2.52
N LEU A 52 14.50 -5.22 -2.95
CA LEU A 52 14.42 -4.50 -4.23
C LEU A 52 15.41 -5.02 -5.28
N GLN A 53 16.10 -6.13 -5.02
CA GLN A 53 17.05 -6.73 -5.95
C GLN A 53 17.02 -8.26 -5.87
N ARG A 54 17.16 -8.92 -7.03
CA ARG A 54 17.20 -10.38 -7.15
C ARG A 54 17.97 -10.81 -8.40
N GLY A 55 18.85 -11.81 -8.29
CA GLY A 55 19.64 -12.29 -9.43
C GLY A 55 20.43 -11.21 -10.18
N GLY A 56 20.91 -10.18 -9.47
CA GLY A 56 21.60 -9.03 -10.05
C GLY A 56 20.70 -7.99 -10.74
N MET A 57 19.38 -8.19 -10.80
CA MET A 57 18.42 -7.24 -11.35
C MET A 57 17.74 -6.45 -10.22
N ASN A 58 17.51 -5.15 -10.45
CA ASN A 58 16.73 -4.31 -9.54
C ASN A 58 15.23 -4.41 -9.83
N ALA A 59 14.43 -4.13 -8.80
CA ALA A 59 13.01 -3.91 -8.91
C ALA A 59 12.71 -2.73 -9.86
N GLY A 60 11.61 -2.84 -10.62
CA GLY A 60 11.20 -1.83 -11.59
C GLY A 60 10.63 -0.58 -10.92
N HIS A 61 10.02 -0.75 -9.74
CA HIS A 61 9.44 0.31 -8.92
C HIS A 61 9.59 0.01 -7.42
N TRP A 62 9.50 1.04 -6.58
CA TRP A 62 9.53 0.89 -5.11
C TRP A 62 8.50 -0.11 -4.58
N PHE A 63 7.33 -0.13 -5.21
CA PHE A 63 6.21 -1.02 -4.84
C PHE A 63 6.43 -2.48 -5.22
N ASP A 64 7.44 -2.81 -6.04
CA ASP A 64 7.64 -4.20 -6.50
C ASP A 64 8.38 -5.07 -5.48
N GLY A 65 8.95 -4.47 -4.43
CA GLY A 65 9.76 -5.19 -3.45
C GLY A 65 8.95 -6.15 -2.61
N ASP A 66 9.53 -7.30 -2.25
CA ASP A 66 8.86 -8.27 -1.38
C ASP A 66 8.65 -7.70 0.03
N GLY A 67 7.49 -7.95 0.62
CA GLY A 67 7.12 -7.45 1.95
C GLY A 67 7.88 -8.15 3.07
N ALA A 68 8.37 -7.37 4.02
CA ALA A 68 8.87 -7.88 5.29
C ALA A 68 8.44 -6.99 6.44
N ILE A 69 8.12 -7.64 7.56
CA ILE A 69 7.53 -7.00 8.72
C ILE A 69 8.54 -7.02 9.86
N LEU A 70 8.74 -5.85 10.47
CA LEU A 70 9.36 -5.68 11.77
C LEU A 70 8.26 -5.59 12.82
N ALA A 71 8.30 -6.46 13.83
CA ALA A 71 7.53 -6.31 15.05
C ALA A 71 8.47 -5.94 16.20
N VAL A 72 8.13 -4.90 16.97
CA VAL A 72 8.82 -4.51 18.20
C VAL A 72 7.82 -4.53 19.34
N ASP A 73 7.96 -5.51 20.23
CA ASP A 73 7.08 -5.70 21.37
C ASP A 73 7.67 -5.09 22.63
N PHE A 74 6.87 -4.28 23.34
CA PHE A 74 7.25 -3.59 24.56
C PHE A 74 6.52 -4.18 25.76
N THR A 75 7.30 -4.61 26.75
CA THR A 75 6.82 -5.25 27.99
C THR A 75 7.42 -4.55 29.22
N ASP A 76 7.07 -5.04 30.42
CA ASP A 76 7.68 -4.53 31.67
C ASP A 76 9.19 -4.78 31.75
N VAL A 77 9.70 -5.81 31.07
CA VAL A 77 11.10 -6.24 31.15
C VAL A 77 11.97 -5.69 30.03
N GLY A 78 11.40 -4.92 29.10
CA GLY A 78 12.13 -4.28 28.00
C GLY A 78 11.41 -4.41 26.66
N ALA A 79 12.19 -4.59 25.59
CA ALA A 79 11.65 -4.76 24.25
C ALA A 79 12.26 -5.96 23.53
N THR A 80 11.43 -6.71 22.82
CA THR A 80 11.86 -7.78 21.91
C THR A 80 11.48 -7.41 20.48
N ALA A 81 12.21 -7.92 19.49
CA ALA A 81 11.84 -7.74 18.10
C ALA A 81 12.01 -9.01 17.27
N VAL A 82 11.24 -9.10 16.20
CA VAL A 82 11.35 -10.12 15.16
C VAL A 82 11.23 -9.44 13.80
N TYR A 83 11.98 -9.92 12.81
CA TYR A 83 11.90 -9.46 11.42
C TYR A 83 11.77 -10.66 10.48
N ARG A 84 10.70 -10.66 9.67
CA ARG A 84 10.36 -11.75 8.76
C ARG A 84 9.84 -11.23 7.42
N TYR A 85 10.25 -11.90 6.34
CA TYR A 85 9.59 -11.77 5.04
C TYR A 85 8.22 -12.46 5.09
N VAL A 86 7.22 -11.83 4.49
CA VAL A 86 5.93 -12.46 4.28
C VAL A 86 6.11 -13.56 3.25
N GLN A 87 5.77 -14.80 3.61
CA GLN A 87 6.01 -15.97 2.76
C GLN A 87 4.95 -16.09 1.67
N THR A 88 4.80 -15.06 0.82
CA THR A 88 3.89 -15.11 -0.33
C THR A 88 4.38 -16.14 -1.34
N ALA A 89 3.45 -16.74 -2.12
CA ALA A 89 3.81 -17.71 -3.14
C ALA A 89 4.82 -17.15 -4.17
N GLY A 90 4.69 -15.86 -4.50
CA GLY A 90 5.62 -15.17 -5.39
C GLY A 90 7.02 -15.01 -4.79
N TYR A 91 7.11 -14.59 -3.53
CA TYR A 91 8.38 -14.49 -2.82
C TYR A 91 9.10 -15.84 -2.77
N GLN A 92 8.41 -16.91 -2.34
CA GLN A 92 9.00 -18.25 -2.24
C GLN A 92 9.53 -18.77 -3.59
N ALA A 93 8.76 -18.57 -4.67
CA ALA A 93 9.17 -19.00 -6.01
C ALA A 93 10.38 -18.23 -6.53
N GLU A 94 10.39 -16.91 -6.36
CA GLU A 94 11.51 -16.05 -6.77
C GLU A 94 12.75 -16.24 -5.89
N GLU A 95 12.59 -16.59 -4.61
CA GLU A 95 13.68 -16.95 -3.70
C GLU A 95 14.40 -18.20 -4.16
N LYS A 96 13.63 -19.25 -4.44
CA LYS A 96 14.17 -20.52 -4.93
C LYS A 96 14.89 -20.37 -6.27
N ALA A 97 14.43 -19.49 -7.14
CA ALA A 97 15.00 -19.27 -8.47
C ALA A 97 16.13 -18.23 -8.51
N ASP A 98 16.28 -17.42 -7.46
CA ASP A 98 17.04 -16.17 -7.41
C ASP A 98 16.84 -15.27 -8.65
N LYS A 99 15.59 -15.15 -9.11
CA LYS A 99 15.20 -14.34 -10.28
C LYS A 99 13.80 -13.78 -10.12
N PHE A 100 13.52 -12.62 -10.73
CA PHE A 100 12.15 -12.15 -10.89
C PHE A 100 11.41 -13.04 -11.89
N LEU A 101 10.20 -13.47 -11.54
CA LEU A 101 9.39 -14.44 -12.30
C LEU A 101 8.01 -13.89 -12.69
N TYR A 102 7.55 -12.83 -12.03
CA TYR A 102 6.18 -12.34 -12.13
C TYR A 102 6.09 -10.92 -12.69
N THR A 103 4.90 -10.58 -13.19
CA THR A 103 4.52 -9.19 -13.43
C THR A 103 4.20 -8.56 -12.09
N ASN A 104 4.56 -7.28 -11.92
CA ASN A 104 4.19 -6.48 -10.76
C ASN A 104 3.86 -5.05 -11.21
N TYR A 105 3.77 -4.10 -10.28
CA TYR A 105 3.44 -2.72 -10.57
C TYR A 105 4.41 -2.09 -11.58
N GLY A 106 5.73 -2.14 -11.33
CA GLY A 106 6.76 -1.48 -12.13
C GLY A 106 7.50 -2.36 -13.12
N MET A 107 7.16 -3.65 -13.21
CA MET A 107 7.89 -4.62 -14.02
C MET A 107 6.97 -5.62 -14.71
N THR A 108 7.42 -6.13 -15.86
CA THR A 108 6.74 -7.20 -16.58
C THR A 108 7.45 -8.53 -16.33
N ALA A 109 6.69 -9.63 -16.32
CA ALA A 109 7.27 -10.96 -16.20
C ALA A 109 8.32 -11.23 -17.30
N PRO A 110 9.37 -12.02 -17.03
CA PRO A 110 10.33 -12.41 -18.05
C PRO A 110 9.69 -13.30 -19.13
N GLY A 111 10.33 -13.36 -20.30
CA GLY A 111 9.90 -14.18 -21.44
C GLY A 111 9.29 -13.37 -22.61
N PRO A 112 8.69 -14.05 -23.61
CA PRO A 112 8.14 -13.41 -24.81
C PRO A 112 7.01 -12.43 -24.45
N ALA A 113 7.04 -11.21 -25.02
CA ALA A 113 6.10 -10.13 -24.70
C ALA A 113 4.62 -10.58 -24.79
N LEU A 114 4.26 -11.30 -25.87
CA LEU A 114 2.90 -11.78 -26.12
C LEU A 114 2.37 -12.77 -25.06
N LEU A 115 3.24 -13.36 -24.23
CA LEU A 115 2.85 -14.27 -23.17
C LEU A 115 2.81 -13.61 -21.78
N ARG A 116 3.34 -12.39 -21.64
CA ARG A 116 3.50 -11.74 -20.31
C ARG A 116 2.17 -11.37 -19.68
N TRP A 117 1.18 -10.96 -20.47
CA TRP A 117 -0.16 -10.58 -19.99
C TRP A 117 -0.93 -11.77 -19.39
N THR A 118 -0.55 -13.01 -19.72
CA THR A 118 -1.17 -14.23 -19.14
C THR A 118 -0.58 -14.61 -17.79
N LYS A 119 0.52 -13.96 -17.36
CA LYS A 119 1.16 -14.22 -16.07
C LYS A 119 0.40 -13.50 -14.96
N PRO A 120 0.23 -14.14 -13.79
CA PRO A 120 -0.42 -13.50 -12.66
C PRO A 120 0.43 -12.34 -12.14
N VAL A 121 -0.24 -11.32 -11.60
CA VAL A 121 0.41 -10.24 -10.86
C VAL A 121 0.83 -10.75 -9.48
N LYS A 122 2.07 -10.47 -9.08
CA LYS A 122 2.59 -10.88 -7.77
C LYS A 122 1.99 -10.03 -6.65
N ASN A 123 1.33 -10.68 -5.69
CA ASN A 123 1.03 -10.06 -4.40
C ASN A 123 2.30 -10.04 -3.53
N THR A 124 2.81 -8.85 -3.23
CA THR A 124 4.04 -8.66 -2.45
C THR A 124 3.79 -8.50 -0.96
N ALA A 125 2.54 -8.30 -0.53
CA ALA A 125 2.16 -8.10 0.88
C ALA A 125 3.05 -7.07 1.63
N ASN A 126 3.36 -5.94 0.99
CA ASN A 126 4.47 -5.06 1.40
C ASN A 126 4.08 -3.64 1.85
N THR A 127 2.79 -3.27 1.82
CA THR A 127 2.40 -1.86 1.96
C THR A 127 2.15 -1.48 3.41
N SER A 128 1.33 -2.25 4.12
CA SER A 128 0.90 -1.94 5.49
C SER A 128 0.56 -3.21 6.28
N VAL A 129 0.12 -3.03 7.52
CA VAL A 129 -0.39 -4.08 8.39
C VAL A 129 -1.66 -3.67 9.12
N LEU A 130 -2.50 -4.65 9.46
CA LEU A 130 -3.62 -4.50 10.39
C LEU A 130 -3.52 -5.57 11.48
N ALA A 131 -3.32 -5.14 12.72
CA ALA A 131 -3.36 -6.03 13.87
C ALA A 131 -4.81 -6.28 14.31
N LEU A 132 -5.22 -7.54 14.26
CA LEU A 132 -6.49 -8.03 14.77
C LEU A 132 -6.26 -8.76 16.10
N PRO A 133 -7.32 -9.08 16.86
CA PRO A 133 -7.17 -9.73 18.17
C PRO A 133 -6.40 -11.06 18.15
N ASP A 134 -6.45 -11.79 17.03
CA ASP A 134 -5.92 -13.15 16.89
C ASP A 134 -4.78 -13.29 15.87
N ARG A 135 -4.60 -12.32 14.97
CA ARG A 135 -3.61 -12.38 13.88
C ARG A 135 -3.21 -11.01 13.38
N LEU A 136 -2.07 -10.97 12.68
CA LEU A 136 -1.62 -9.81 11.94
C LEU A 136 -1.94 -9.99 10.45
N LEU A 137 -2.53 -8.99 9.81
CA LEU A 137 -2.70 -8.99 8.36
C LEU A 137 -1.62 -8.16 7.69
N ALA A 138 -0.86 -8.74 6.77
CA ALA A 138 0.00 -8.01 5.83
C ALA A 138 -0.82 -7.59 4.60
N LEU A 139 -0.84 -6.30 4.30
CA LEU A 139 -1.74 -5.71 3.30
C LEU A 139 -0.97 -5.27 2.05
N TRP A 140 -1.59 -5.50 0.89
CA TRP A 140 -1.16 -5.01 -0.43
C TRP A 140 -2.40 -4.75 -1.28
N GLU A 141 -2.51 -3.54 -1.82
CA GLU A 141 -3.76 -3.00 -2.38
C GLU A 141 -4.31 -3.74 -3.60
N GLY A 142 -3.51 -4.55 -4.29
CA GLY A 142 -3.94 -5.26 -5.49
C GLY A 142 -4.57 -6.63 -5.24
N GLY A 143 -4.73 -7.07 -3.99
CA GLY A 143 -5.18 -8.44 -3.71
C GLY A 143 -5.64 -8.66 -2.28
N PRO A 144 -5.88 -9.93 -1.88
CA PRO A 144 -6.25 -10.26 -0.51
C PRO A 144 -5.06 -10.08 0.45
N PRO A 145 -5.33 -9.82 1.73
CA PRO A 145 -4.30 -9.80 2.77
C PRO A 145 -3.68 -11.18 3.00
N HIS A 146 -2.50 -11.20 3.61
CA HIS A 146 -1.91 -12.42 4.18
C HIS A 146 -2.04 -12.39 5.70
N SER A 147 -2.47 -13.50 6.30
CA SER A 147 -2.48 -13.67 7.76
C SER A 147 -1.11 -14.13 8.26
N LEU A 148 -0.70 -13.59 9.40
CA LEU A 148 0.53 -13.92 10.10
C LEU A 148 0.26 -14.07 11.61
N ASP A 149 1.07 -14.90 12.26
CA ASP A 149 1.12 -14.95 13.72
C ASP A 149 1.59 -13.60 14.31
N LEU A 150 0.96 -13.17 15.40
CA LEU A 150 1.24 -11.88 16.04
C LEU A 150 2.65 -11.80 16.64
N GLN A 151 3.20 -12.91 17.15
CA GLN A 151 4.47 -12.91 17.87
C GLN A 151 5.64 -13.34 16.98
N THR A 152 5.45 -14.37 16.17
CA THR A 152 6.51 -14.99 15.37
C THR A 152 6.61 -14.41 13.96
N LEU A 153 5.54 -13.75 13.49
CA LEU A 153 5.34 -13.34 12.10
C LEU A 153 5.39 -14.52 11.10
N GLU A 154 5.09 -15.74 11.55
CA GLU A 154 4.92 -16.88 10.66
C GLU A 154 3.71 -16.65 9.75
N THR A 155 3.89 -16.79 8.44
CA THR A 155 2.82 -16.57 7.45
C THR A 155 1.90 -17.79 7.37
N GLN A 156 0.62 -17.57 7.59
CA GLN A 156 -0.42 -18.61 7.61
C GLN A 156 -1.12 -18.79 6.26
N GLY A 157 -0.98 -17.82 5.35
CA GLY A 157 -1.57 -17.83 4.02
C GLY A 157 -2.40 -16.58 3.73
N THR A 158 -3.14 -16.58 2.63
CA THR A 158 -4.07 -15.50 2.29
C THR A 158 -5.32 -15.57 3.16
N ASP A 159 -5.83 -14.42 3.58
CA ASP A 159 -7.01 -14.29 4.43
C ASP A 159 -8.17 -13.66 3.64
N ASN A 160 -9.36 -14.25 3.74
CA ASN A 160 -10.56 -13.75 3.08
C ASN A 160 -11.43 -12.90 4.00
N LEU A 161 -10.97 -12.53 5.20
CA LEU A 161 -11.69 -11.69 6.16
C LEU A 161 -13.10 -12.24 6.45
N GLY A 162 -13.27 -13.56 6.36
CA GLY A 162 -14.54 -14.28 6.50
C GLY A 162 -15.56 -14.07 5.37
N ASN A 163 -15.45 -13.02 4.55
CA ASN A 163 -16.43 -12.70 3.51
C ASN A 163 -15.88 -11.79 2.38
N LEU A 164 -14.58 -11.76 2.11
CA LEU A 164 -13.99 -11.11 0.93
C LEU A 164 -14.21 -12.02 -0.28
N ASP A 165 -14.77 -11.46 -1.34
CA ASP A 165 -15.08 -12.23 -2.55
C ASP A 165 -13.79 -12.66 -3.25
N SER A 166 -13.81 -13.85 -3.87
CA SER A 166 -12.64 -14.37 -4.58
C SER A 166 -12.20 -13.43 -5.69
N GLY A 167 -10.91 -13.08 -5.70
CA GLY A 167 -10.31 -12.17 -6.67
C GLY A 167 -10.53 -10.69 -6.37
N PHE A 168 -11.22 -10.34 -5.28
CA PHE A 168 -11.36 -8.94 -4.87
C PHE A 168 -10.15 -8.50 -4.06
N SER A 169 -9.80 -7.23 -4.20
CA SER A 169 -8.73 -6.59 -3.45
C SER A 169 -9.22 -6.04 -2.11
N TYR A 170 -8.27 -5.82 -1.21
CA TYR A 170 -8.47 -5.16 0.07
C TYR A 170 -7.34 -4.14 0.26
N SER A 171 -7.68 -2.85 0.38
CA SER A 171 -6.69 -1.78 0.45
C SER A 171 -5.79 -1.93 1.67
N ALA A 172 -4.57 -1.41 1.54
CA ALA A 172 -3.60 -1.36 2.61
C ALA A 172 -3.88 -0.28 3.68
N HIS A 173 -4.92 0.53 3.49
CA HIS A 173 -5.21 1.68 4.34
C HIS A 173 -6.57 1.60 5.04
N CYS A 174 -6.77 0.55 5.83
CA CYS A 174 -7.96 0.42 6.68
C CYS A 174 -8.07 1.54 7.71
N LYS A 175 -9.29 1.97 8.02
CA LYS A 175 -9.58 2.94 9.09
C LYS A 175 -10.42 2.27 10.17
N ARG A 176 -9.98 2.36 11.42
CA ARG A 176 -10.73 1.83 12.57
C ARG A 176 -11.45 2.98 13.25
N ASP A 177 -12.75 2.84 13.42
CA ASP A 177 -13.53 3.77 14.23
C ASP A 177 -13.17 3.55 15.71
N PRO A 178 -12.66 4.58 16.41
CA PRO A 178 -12.29 4.45 17.82
C PRO A 178 -13.50 4.27 18.75
N ILE A 179 -14.72 4.61 18.32
CA ILE A 179 -15.93 4.51 19.14
C ILE A 179 -16.53 3.12 19.02
N THR A 180 -16.83 2.67 17.80
CA THR A 180 -17.50 1.37 17.59
C THR A 180 -16.54 0.19 17.50
N GLY A 181 -15.26 0.45 17.19
CA GLY A 181 -14.28 -0.58 16.89
C GLY A 181 -14.43 -1.20 15.49
N ASN A 182 -15.41 -0.77 14.69
CA ASN A 182 -15.58 -1.19 13.31
C ASN A 182 -14.36 -0.79 12.47
N ILE A 183 -14.05 -1.62 11.47
CA ILE A 183 -12.93 -1.42 10.56
C ILE A 183 -13.52 -1.20 9.16
N PHE A 184 -13.27 -0.02 8.60
CA PHE A 184 -13.66 0.31 7.24
C PHE A 184 -12.48 0.11 6.29
N ASN A 185 -12.77 -0.41 5.12
CA ASN A 185 -11.80 -0.55 4.05
C ASN A 185 -12.49 -0.58 2.68
N PHE A 186 -11.73 -0.80 1.61
CA PHE A 186 -12.26 -0.90 0.26
C PHE A 186 -11.41 -1.81 -0.63
N GLY A 187 -11.90 -2.10 -1.83
CA GLY A 187 -11.17 -2.77 -2.89
C GLY A 187 -11.63 -2.30 -4.27
N ILE A 188 -10.70 -2.28 -5.22
CA ILE A 188 -10.98 -2.02 -6.63
C ILE A 188 -11.08 -3.35 -7.39
N SER A 189 -12.19 -3.53 -8.10
CA SER A 189 -12.40 -4.67 -9.00
C SER A 189 -12.53 -4.16 -10.43
N PRO A 190 -11.47 -4.29 -11.26
CA PRO A 190 -11.55 -4.01 -12.69
C PRO A 190 -12.52 -4.97 -13.40
N GLY A 191 -13.18 -4.49 -14.45
CA GLY A 191 -14.11 -5.27 -15.26
C GLY A 191 -14.64 -4.44 -16.43
N LEU A 192 -15.77 -4.83 -17.02
CA LEU A 192 -16.47 -4.01 -18.04
C LEU A 192 -16.76 -2.59 -17.52
N SER A 193 -17.01 -2.47 -16.23
CA SER A 193 -16.96 -1.21 -15.49
C SER A 193 -16.22 -1.47 -14.18
N THR A 194 -15.30 -0.58 -13.82
CA THR A 194 -14.54 -0.70 -12.57
C THR A 194 -15.45 -0.45 -11.39
N LYS A 195 -15.32 -1.28 -10.35
CA LYS A 195 -16.10 -1.18 -9.13
C LYS A 195 -15.20 -0.77 -7.97
N LEU A 196 -15.65 0.22 -7.19
CA LEU A 196 -15.19 0.47 -5.84
C LEU A 196 -16.11 -0.30 -4.90
N ASN A 197 -15.55 -1.29 -4.20
CA ASN A 197 -16.25 -2.06 -3.18
C ASN A 197 -15.83 -1.53 -1.81
N VAL A 198 -16.78 -1.00 -1.05
CA VAL A 198 -16.56 -0.50 0.31
C VAL A 198 -16.94 -1.61 1.29
N TYR A 199 -16.09 -1.83 2.28
CA TYR A 199 -16.24 -2.90 3.27
C TYR A 199 -16.33 -2.31 4.67
N GLN A 200 -17.24 -2.85 5.47
CA GLN A 200 -17.25 -2.69 6.92
C GLN A 200 -17.02 -4.05 7.55
N SER A 201 -16.03 -4.11 8.43
CA SER A 201 -15.71 -5.27 9.24
C SER A 201 -15.96 -4.98 10.71
N ASP A 202 -16.27 -6.02 11.47
CA ASP A 202 -16.26 -5.93 12.94
C ASP A 202 -14.81 -5.85 13.47
N PHE A 203 -14.66 -5.74 14.80
CA PHE A 203 -13.34 -5.62 15.44
C PHE A 203 -12.45 -6.86 15.28
N THR A 204 -13.01 -8.01 14.85
CA THR A 204 -12.26 -9.24 14.55
C THR A 204 -11.71 -9.27 13.12
N GLY A 205 -12.06 -8.26 12.33
CA GLY A 205 -11.70 -8.15 10.92
C GLY A 205 -12.63 -8.93 9.99
N LYS A 206 -13.75 -9.47 10.48
CA LYS A 206 -14.73 -10.15 9.63
C LYS A 206 -15.58 -9.12 8.88
N ILE A 207 -15.63 -9.20 7.55
CA ILE A 207 -16.48 -8.32 6.73
C ILE A 207 -17.97 -8.66 7.00
N VAL A 208 -18.71 -7.70 7.52
CA VAL A 208 -20.13 -7.82 7.89
C VAL A 208 -21.06 -7.05 6.98
N ASN A 209 -20.57 -6.01 6.30
CA ASN A 209 -21.35 -5.24 5.33
C ASN A 209 -20.49 -4.82 4.13
N LYS A 210 -21.12 -4.67 2.97
CA LYS A 210 -20.48 -4.28 1.70
C LYS A 210 -21.37 -3.32 0.94
N ALA A 211 -20.76 -2.35 0.27
CA ALA A 211 -21.41 -1.55 -0.76
C ALA A 211 -20.53 -1.49 -2.01
N THR A 212 -21.14 -1.23 -3.16
CA THR A 212 -20.41 -1.10 -4.43
C THR A 212 -20.89 0.11 -5.19
N VAL A 213 -19.94 0.86 -5.74
CA VAL A 213 -20.22 1.93 -6.72
C VAL A 213 -19.37 1.74 -7.97
N THR A 214 -19.93 2.07 -9.12
CA THR A 214 -19.19 2.09 -10.38
C THR A 214 -18.33 3.36 -10.48
N LEU A 215 -17.09 3.15 -10.93
CA LEU A 215 -16.12 4.18 -11.28
C LEU A 215 -15.91 4.22 -12.80
N ASP A 216 -15.59 5.40 -13.31
CA ASP A 216 -15.19 5.57 -14.70
C ASP A 216 -13.71 5.21 -14.90
N GLY A 217 -13.44 4.38 -15.92
CA GLY A 217 -12.11 3.79 -16.16
C GLY A 217 -11.55 3.01 -14.96
N ILE A 218 -10.25 2.73 -14.97
CA ILE A 218 -9.54 2.09 -13.84
C ILE A 218 -8.65 3.15 -13.17
N PRO A 219 -9.07 3.76 -12.05
CA PRO A 219 -8.27 4.75 -11.36
C PRO A 219 -7.23 4.10 -10.44
N LEU A 220 -6.25 4.90 -10.04
CA LEU A 220 -5.35 4.56 -8.94
C LEU A 220 -5.89 5.18 -7.64
N LEU A 221 -6.78 4.46 -6.97
CA LEU A 221 -7.34 4.86 -5.68
C LEU A 221 -6.59 4.14 -4.55
N HIS A 222 -5.73 4.87 -3.84
CA HIS A 222 -4.81 4.30 -2.85
C HIS A 222 -5.37 4.27 -1.42
N ASP A 223 -5.92 5.40 -0.97
CA ASP A 223 -6.34 5.63 0.40
C ASP A 223 -7.72 6.33 0.44
N PHE A 224 -8.29 6.42 1.63
CA PHE A 224 -9.52 7.15 1.94
C PHE A 224 -9.44 7.72 3.36
N VAL A 225 -10.46 8.42 3.84
CA VAL A 225 -10.49 8.91 5.23
C VAL A 225 -11.83 8.65 5.88
N LEU A 226 -11.81 8.36 7.19
CA LEU A 226 -13.00 8.35 8.04
C LEU A 226 -13.09 9.70 8.76
N ALA A 227 -14.12 10.48 8.47
CA ALA A 227 -14.37 11.79 9.04
C ALA A 227 -15.72 11.81 9.76
N GLY A 228 -15.70 11.60 11.08
CA GLY A 228 -16.92 11.35 11.85
C GLY A 228 -17.62 10.09 11.34
N LYS A 229 -18.81 10.26 10.75
CA LYS A 229 -19.60 9.17 10.15
C LYS A 229 -19.42 9.02 8.63
N TYR A 230 -18.47 9.71 8.02
CA TYR A 230 -18.30 9.72 6.58
C TYR A 230 -17.03 8.99 6.15
N LEU A 231 -17.15 8.07 5.18
CA LEU A 231 -16.02 7.52 4.45
C LEU A 231 -15.84 8.35 3.18
N ILE A 232 -14.70 9.02 3.05
CA ILE A 232 -14.45 9.97 1.97
C ILE A 232 -13.31 9.46 1.11
N PHE A 233 -13.58 9.31 -0.18
CA PHE A 233 -12.61 8.90 -1.19
C PHE A 233 -12.37 10.05 -2.15
N PHE A 234 -11.10 10.34 -2.41
CA PHE A 234 -10.73 11.19 -3.53
C PHE A 234 -10.23 10.31 -4.67
N VAL A 235 -10.97 10.28 -5.77
CA VAL A 235 -10.63 9.53 -6.98
C VAL A 235 -9.83 10.47 -7.89
N PRO A 236 -8.50 10.34 -7.97
CA PRO A 236 -7.69 11.26 -8.76
C PRO A 236 -7.93 11.11 -10.27
N PRO A 237 -7.56 12.12 -11.08
CA PRO A 237 -7.59 12.06 -12.54
C PRO A 237 -6.42 11.23 -13.10
N VAL A 238 -6.25 10.00 -12.62
CA VAL A 238 -5.30 9.02 -13.15
C VAL A 238 -6.09 7.82 -13.67
N ARG A 239 -5.80 7.34 -14.89
CA ARG A 239 -6.47 6.17 -15.48
C ARG A 239 -5.46 5.20 -16.08
N LEU A 240 -5.66 3.90 -15.84
CA LEU A 240 -4.87 2.86 -16.47
C LEU A 240 -5.24 2.73 -17.95
N ASN A 241 -4.26 2.86 -18.83
CA ASN A 241 -4.34 2.44 -20.22
C ASN A 241 -3.96 0.96 -20.31
N LEU A 242 -4.92 0.09 -20.62
CA LEU A 242 -4.67 -1.35 -20.66
C LEU A 242 -3.87 -1.80 -21.90
N MET A 243 -3.77 -0.99 -22.95
CA MET A 243 -3.17 -1.43 -24.23
C MET A 243 -1.70 -1.86 -24.07
N PRO A 244 -0.80 -1.10 -23.42
CA PRO A 244 0.59 -1.52 -23.24
C PRO A 244 0.74 -2.76 -22.36
N VAL A 245 -0.12 -2.91 -21.34
CA VAL A 245 -0.12 -4.06 -20.43
C VAL A 245 -0.55 -5.33 -21.17
N LEU A 246 -1.65 -5.27 -21.93
CA LEU A 246 -2.16 -6.42 -22.69
C LEU A 246 -1.22 -6.82 -23.83
N ALA A 247 -0.56 -5.85 -24.47
CA ALA A 247 0.49 -6.12 -25.45
C ALA A 247 1.80 -6.65 -24.82
N GLY A 248 1.92 -6.63 -23.48
CA GLY A 248 3.08 -7.11 -22.75
C GLY A 248 4.34 -6.26 -22.92
N ILE A 249 4.16 -4.99 -23.32
CA ILE A 249 5.23 -4.03 -23.63
C ILE A 249 5.38 -2.94 -22.55
N GLY A 250 4.43 -2.85 -21.62
CA GLY A 250 4.44 -1.89 -20.50
C GLY A 250 4.07 -2.53 -19.17
N SER A 251 4.58 -1.98 -18.08
CA SER A 251 4.15 -2.30 -16.72
C SER A 251 2.86 -1.55 -16.35
N TYR A 252 2.21 -1.91 -15.25
CA TYR A 252 1.05 -1.16 -14.76
C TYR A 252 1.40 0.28 -14.42
N GLY A 253 2.51 0.49 -13.69
CA GLY A 253 2.99 1.80 -13.26
C GLY A 253 3.36 2.72 -14.43
N ASP A 254 3.85 2.16 -15.55
CA ASP A 254 4.14 2.94 -16.76
C ASP A 254 2.88 3.22 -17.61
N SER A 255 1.78 2.51 -17.35
CA SER A 255 0.55 2.59 -18.15
C SER A 255 -0.54 3.43 -17.50
N PHE A 256 -0.28 4.01 -16.31
CA PHE A 256 -1.17 4.98 -15.69
C PHE A 256 -0.94 6.37 -16.29
N GLU A 257 -2.01 6.96 -16.81
CA GLU A 257 -2.00 8.27 -17.48
C GLU A 257 -2.68 9.31 -16.60
N TRP A 258 -2.04 10.48 -16.48
CA TRP A 258 -2.62 11.69 -15.88
C TRP A 258 -3.59 12.35 -16.87
N LYS A 259 -4.83 12.58 -16.43
CA LYS A 259 -5.97 13.06 -17.23
C LYS A 259 -6.65 14.26 -16.55
N PRO A 260 -5.96 15.42 -16.44
CA PRO A 260 -6.40 16.55 -15.61
C PRO A 260 -7.76 17.10 -16.01
N GLU A 261 -8.20 16.87 -17.25
CA GLU A 261 -9.53 17.23 -17.76
C GLU A 261 -10.69 16.57 -17.01
N LEU A 262 -10.44 15.48 -16.26
CA LEU A 262 -11.45 14.79 -15.45
C LEU A 262 -11.67 15.40 -14.06
N GLY A 263 -10.78 16.32 -13.62
CA GLY A 263 -10.77 16.79 -12.24
C GLY A 263 -10.53 15.69 -11.20
N THR A 264 -10.58 16.06 -9.92
CA THR A 264 -10.59 15.07 -8.82
C THR A 264 -12.03 14.83 -8.40
N GLN A 265 -12.50 13.58 -8.43
CA GLN A 265 -13.84 13.25 -7.95
C GLN A 265 -13.81 12.96 -6.45
N ILE A 266 -14.78 13.48 -5.71
CA ILE A 266 -14.95 13.24 -4.27
C ILE A 266 -16.21 12.39 -4.07
N LEU A 267 -16.03 11.23 -3.46
CA LEU A 267 -17.12 10.32 -3.09
C LEU A 267 -17.26 10.30 -1.57
N VAL A 268 -18.47 10.56 -1.09
CA VAL A 268 -18.78 10.55 0.35
C VAL A 268 -19.79 9.45 0.61
N PHE A 269 -19.44 8.52 1.48
CA PHE A 269 -20.33 7.46 1.96
C PHE A 269 -20.68 7.69 3.42
N ASP A 270 -21.92 7.40 3.79
CA ASP A 270 -22.32 7.29 5.20
C ASP A 270 -21.83 5.94 5.76
N SER A 271 -21.09 5.95 6.86
CA SER A 271 -20.39 4.76 7.38
C SER A 271 -21.30 3.75 8.06
N GLU A 272 -22.49 4.17 8.51
CA GLU A 272 -23.48 3.28 9.12
C GLU A 272 -24.22 2.47 8.05
N THR A 273 -24.61 3.13 6.96
CA THR A 273 -25.40 2.53 5.89
C THR A 273 -24.57 2.04 4.70
N LEU A 274 -23.31 2.48 4.59
CA LEU A 274 -22.45 2.38 3.41
C LEU A 274 -23.07 2.95 2.13
N SER A 275 -24.06 3.85 2.26
CA SER A 275 -24.69 4.50 1.12
C SER A 275 -23.84 5.66 0.60
N LEU A 276 -23.75 5.82 -0.72
CA LEU A 276 -23.13 6.99 -1.33
C LEU A 276 -24.07 8.19 -1.18
N VAL A 277 -23.67 9.16 -0.36
CA VAL A 277 -24.48 10.35 -0.04
C VAL A 277 -24.10 11.57 -0.87
N SER A 278 -22.87 11.62 -1.40
CA SER A 278 -22.44 12.70 -2.28
C SER A 278 -21.40 12.23 -3.29
N ARG A 279 -21.47 12.81 -4.50
CA ARG A 279 -20.50 12.68 -5.57
C ARG A 279 -20.30 14.06 -6.17
N SER A 280 -19.10 14.61 -6.04
CA SER A 280 -18.72 15.93 -6.58
C SER A 280 -17.40 15.86 -7.33
N GLU A 281 -17.07 16.95 -8.03
CA GLU A 281 -15.83 17.13 -8.78
C GLU A 281 -15.24 18.50 -8.45
N THR A 282 -13.93 18.61 -8.58
CA THR A 282 -13.11 19.78 -8.24
C THR A 282 -11.87 19.77 -9.12
N GLU A 283 -11.01 20.79 -9.02
CA GLU A 283 -9.83 20.88 -9.89
C GLU A 283 -8.92 19.63 -9.78
N PRO A 284 -8.06 19.35 -10.76
CA PRO A 284 -7.26 18.15 -10.72
C PRO A 284 -6.13 18.25 -9.68
N TRP A 285 -5.95 17.19 -8.90
CA TRP A 285 -4.77 16.93 -8.10
C TRP A 285 -4.62 15.43 -7.84
N PHE A 286 -3.46 15.03 -7.32
CA PHE A 286 -3.22 13.68 -6.88
C PHE A 286 -2.95 13.64 -5.38
N GLN A 287 -3.28 12.54 -4.74
CA GLN A 287 -3.07 12.27 -3.32
C GLN A 287 -2.72 10.79 -3.13
N TRP A 288 -1.69 10.52 -2.35
CA TRP A 288 -1.47 9.17 -1.82
C TRP A 288 -2.19 9.00 -0.49
N HIS A 289 -1.98 9.92 0.45
CA HIS A 289 -2.35 9.70 1.84
C HIS A 289 -3.14 10.87 2.43
N PHE A 290 -4.01 10.50 3.36
CA PHE A 290 -4.75 11.42 4.22
C PHE A 290 -4.06 11.51 5.57
N ALA A 291 -4.01 12.71 6.14
CA ALA A 291 -3.60 12.89 7.53
C ALA A 291 -4.77 12.54 8.45
N ASN A 292 -5.90 13.24 8.30
CA ASN A 292 -7.14 12.95 9.03
C ASN A 292 -8.34 13.65 8.38
N GLY A 293 -9.56 13.36 8.85
CA GLY A 293 -10.74 14.13 8.55
C GLY A 293 -11.67 14.23 9.76
N PHE A 294 -12.48 15.28 9.82
CA PHE A 294 -13.41 15.51 10.94
C PHE A 294 -14.60 16.36 10.50
N VAL A 295 -15.69 16.26 11.27
CA VAL A 295 -16.91 17.05 11.09
C VAL A 295 -16.82 18.28 12.00
N ASN A 296 -17.01 19.46 11.45
CA ASN A 296 -17.06 20.72 12.18
C ASN A 296 -18.40 20.88 12.91
N GLU A 297 -18.47 21.84 13.84
CA GLU A 297 -19.70 22.14 14.60
C GLU A 297 -20.86 22.58 13.69
N ASP A 298 -20.57 23.21 12.55
CA ASP A 298 -21.56 23.63 11.54
C ASP A 298 -22.01 22.48 10.63
N GLY A 299 -21.46 21.28 10.81
CA GLY A 299 -21.76 20.08 10.02
C GLY A 299 -20.93 19.92 8.75
N SER A 300 -20.09 20.90 8.38
CA SER A 300 -19.16 20.77 7.25
C SER A 300 -18.06 19.76 7.56
N VAL A 301 -17.48 19.14 6.53
CA VAL A 301 -16.40 18.15 6.73
C VAL A 301 -15.06 18.73 6.30
N ALA A 302 -14.08 18.70 7.19
CA ALA A 302 -12.70 19.05 6.88
C ALA A 302 -11.87 17.77 6.63
N VAL A 303 -11.07 17.76 5.57
CA VAL A 303 -10.17 16.66 5.22
C VAL A 303 -8.77 17.17 4.97
N ASP A 304 -7.80 16.67 5.73
CA ASP A 304 -6.38 16.94 5.61
C ASP A 304 -5.67 15.82 4.84
N PHE A 305 -4.88 16.19 3.83
CA PHE A 305 -4.21 15.23 2.96
C PHE A 305 -2.93 15.82 2.35
N VAL A 306 -2.08 14.95 1.80
CA VAL A 306 -0.91 15.38 1.04
C VAL A 306 -1.30 15.52 -0.43
N ARG A 307 -1.32 16.77 -0.91
CA ARG A 307 -1.66 17.14 -2.28
C ARG A 307 -0.42 17.20 -3.15
N TYR A 308 -0.52 16.60 -4.34
CA TYR A 308 0.43 16.73 -5.44
C TYR A 308 -0.29 17.40 -6.62
N ALA A 309 0.43 18.28 -7.34
CA ALA A 309 -0.14 18.98 -8.49
C ALA A 309 -0.48 18.04 -9.66
N ASP A 310 0.25 16.93 -9.76
CA ASP A 310 0.12 15.91 -10.80
C ASP A 310 0.58 14.53 -10.28
N PHE A 311 0.74 13.56 -11.18
CA PHE A 311 1.14 12.20 -10.86
C PHE A 311 2.66 11.92 -11.00
N GLN A 312 3.52 12.95 -11.05
CA GLN A 312 5.00 12.77 -11.15
C GLN A 312 5.59 11.98 -9.97
N THR A 313 4.88 11.94 -8.84
CA THR A 313 5.21 11.12 -7.67
C THR A 313 5.39 9.63 -7.99
N ASN A 314 4.69 9.10 -8.99
CA ASN A 314 4.89 7.73 -9.48
C ASN A 314 6.27 7.53 -10.09
N GLN A 315 6.68 8.42 -11.00
CA GLN A 315 8.01 8.38 -11.60
C GLN A 315 9.09 8.60 -10.53
N ARG A 316 8.84 9.47 -9.55
CA ARG A 316 9.74 9.67 -8.42
C ARG A 316 9.92 8.40 -7.58
N LEU A 317 8.86 7.65 -7.30
CA LEU A 317 8.95 6.39 -6.56
C LEU A 317 9.67 5.29 -7.36
N LYS A 318 9.54 5.30 -8.69
CA LYS A 318 10.35 4.47 -9.60
C LYS A 318 11.85 4.73 -9.41
N GLU A 319 12.23 6.00 -9.43
CA GLU A 319 13.59 6.47 -9.22
C GLU A 319 14.14 6.08 -7.85
N VAL A 320 13.34 6.20 -6.78
CA VAL A 320 13.76 5.83 -5.41
C VAL A 320 14.30 4.41 -5.34
N ALA A 321 13.67 3.44 -6.03
CA ALA A 321 14.12 2.06 -6.08
C ALA A 321 15.53 1.88 -6.70
N THR A 322 15.98 2.84 -7.51
CA THR A 322 17.32 2.81 -8.14
C THR A 322 18.41 3.40 -7.24
N GLY A 323 18.02 4.18 -6.23
CA GLY A 323 18.91 4.99 -5.40
C GLY A 323 19.31 6.34 -6.01
N GLU A 324 18.78 6.68 -7.18
CA GLU A 324 19.05 7.91 -7.91
C GLU A 324 17.73 8.57 -8.28
N THR A 325 17.68 9.90 -8.17
CA THR A 325 16.41 10.60 -7.96
C THR A 325 16.52 12.00 -8.56
N SER A 326 15.72 12.26 -9.59
CA SER A 326 15.75 13.45 -10.47
C SER A 326 14.39 14.11 -10.64
N THR A 327 13.31 13.33 -10.68
CA THR A 327 11.95 13.85 -10.83
C THR A 327 11.56 14.65 -9.59
N ASN A 328 11.00 15.84 -9.80
CA ASN A 328 10.42 16.64 -8.72
C ASN A 328 8.98 16.19 -8.50
N ALA A 329 8.62 15.92 -7.24
CA ALA A 329 7.29 15.49 -6.85
C ALA A 329 7.03 15.94 -5.39
N GLU A 330 6.94 17.24 -5.20
CA GLU A 330 6.67 17.83 -3.89
C GLU A 330 5.20 17.65 -3.53
N GLY A 331 4.96 17.16 -2.32
CA GLY A 331 3.64 17.07 -1.73
C GLY A 331 3.45 18.16 -0.67
N THR A 332 2.31 18.81 -0.65
CA THR A 332 1.95 19.82 0.36
C THR A 332 0.79 19.32 1.22
N ILE A 333 0.86 19.55 2.53
CA ILE A 333 -0.30 19.31 3.39
C ILE A 333 -1.35 20.35 3.06
N SER A 334 -2.53 19.88 2.65
CA SER A 334 -3.65 20.70 2.23
C SER A 334 -4.91 20.28 2.98
N ARG A 335 -5.85 21.21 3.13
CA ARG A 335 -7.18 20.96 3.67
C ARG A 335 -8.24 21.31 2.64
N VAL A 336 -9.24 20.45 2.49
CA VAL A 336 -10.49 20.78 1.80
C VAL A 336 -11.66 20.75 2.77
N HIS A 337 -12.67 21.57 2.47
CA HIS A 337 -13.93 21.64 3.20
C HIS A 337 -15.05 21.19 2.26
N LEU A 338 -15.87 20.23 2.70
CA LEU A 338 -16.99 19.64 1.96
C LEU A 338 -18.32 20.07 2.56
#